data_AF-A0A969GTZ5-F1
#
_entry.id   AF-A0A969GTZ5-F1
#
_cell.length_a   1.000
_cell.length_b   1.000
_cell.length_c   1.000
_cell.angle_alpha   90.00
_cell.angle_beta   90.00
_cell.angle_gamma   90.00
#
_symmetry.space_group_name_H-M   'P 1'
#
loop_
_entity.id
_entity.type
_entity.pdbx_description
1 polymer ?
#
loop_
_entity_poly.entity_id
_entity_poly.type
_entity_poly.pdbx_seq_one_letter_code
_entity_poly.pdbx_strand_id
1 'polypeptide(L)'
;GRVSSLTAGVGNAGNIAIDAGSIEIRGIDLLDSSASNISSQANPNSTGNGGDVTITSDRLLAQGGGFVSVATFGSGAAGDLLIFSRESIDLIGGNPLTNTDSGLFATVEAGATGAGGNLTAATGRLTVLNGATVSASTFGEGDAGILTLRSDTIELAGTGFDGNSSNIAVQSNPGATGDAGNLTIDANGIGARDGGFISSSTFGSGNAGDSTIRARVIDLSGVNPFNSNLPTGLFAQVNDNSGGRGGDLVVTSDRLSVRDGAFVSVQTLGAGEWGQPRPSMPPISSKSGVAQGKISAGSPLARMAPRPRENRAISPLPRGIW
;
A
#
# COMPACT_ATOMS: atom_id res chain seq x y z
N GLY A 1 -21.84 13.13 2.11
CA GLY A 1 -22.94 12.42 1.41
C GLY A 1 -22.60 10.94 1.31
N ARG A 2 -23.59 10.05 1.46
CA ARG A 2 -23.36 8.60 1.54
C ARG A 2 -24.23 7.81 0.55
N VAL A 3 -23.60 6.89 -0.19
CA VAL A 3 -24.28 5.80 -0.91
C VAL A 3 -23.82 4.50 -0.25
N SER A 4 -24.75 3.75 0.36
CA SER A 4 -24.36 2.57 1.15
C SER A 4 -25.30 1.39 0.97
N SER A 5 -24.73 0.19 0.91
CA SER A 5 -25.42 -1.08 1.01
C SER A 5 -24.88 -1.84 2.22
N LEU A 6 -25.74 -2.47 3.02
CA LEU A 6 -25.28 -3.21 4.19
C LEU A 6 -26.15 -4.44 4.47
N THR A 7 -25.54 -5.41 5.14
CA THR A 7 -26.24 -6.51 5.79
C THR A 7 -25.84 -6.61 7.26
N ALA A 8 -26.79 -6.99 8.11
CA ALA A 8 -26.61 -7.20 9.55
C ALA A 8 -27.16 -8.56 10.02
N GLY A 9 -27.45 -9.47 9.08
CA GLY A 9 -28.10 -10.75 9.38
C GLY A 9 -27.63 -11.85 8.44
N VAL A 10 -28.50 -12.80 8.13
CA VAL A 10 -28.15 -13.95 7.28
C VAL A 10 -28.25 -13.68 5.77
N GLY A 11 -28.96 -12.61 5.38
CA GLY A 11 -29.11 -12.22 3.98
C GLY A 11 -27.90 -11.43 3.48
N ASN A 12 -27.60 -11.51 2.18
CA ASN A 12 -26.51 -10.72 1.61
C ASN A 12 -26.94 -9.25 1.40
N ALA A 13 -25.99 -8.33 1.46
CA ALA A 13 -26.21 -6.95 1.06
C ALA A 13 -26.42 -6.85 -0.46
N GLY A 14 -27.10 -5.80 -0.90
CA GLY A 14 -27.28 -5.53 -2.33
C GLY A 14 -26.01 -4.95 -2.98
N ASN A 15 -25.93 -5.04 -4.30
CA ASN A 15 -24.81 -4.46 -5.06
C ASN A 15 -25.06 -2.99 -5.37
N ILE A 16 -23.98 -2.20 -5.44
CA ILE A 16 -23.99 -0.81 -5.89
C ILE A 16 -23.36 -0.76 -7.28
N ALA A 17 -24.08 -0.20 -8.25
CA ALA A 17 -23.56 0.06 -9.59
C ALA A 17 -23.77 1.53 -9.95
N ILE A 18 -22.69 2.22 -10.32
CA ILE A 18 -22.70 3.64 -10.68
C ILE A 18 -22.06 3.80 -12.06
N ASP A 19 -22.78 4.46 -12.96
CA ASP A 19 -22.32 4.88 -14.28
C ASP A 19 -22.52 6.40 -14.40
N ALA A 20 -21.43 7.16 -14.44
CA ALA A 20 -21.48 8.62 -14.46
C ALA A 20 -20.23 9.22 -15.08
N GLY A 21 -20.34 10.32 -15.83
CA GLY A 21 -19.16 10.99 -16.40
C GLY A 21 -18.13 11.42 -15.34
N SER A 22 -18.57 12.01 -14.23
CA SER A 22 -17.68 12.41 -13.13
C SER A 22 -18.30 12.06 -11.79
N ILE A 23 -17.49 11.55 -10.88
CA ILE A 23 -17.87 11.23 -9.49
C ILE A 23 -16.93 11.96 -8.55
N GLU A 24 -17.50 12.70 -7.59
CA GLU A 24 -16.74 13.40 -6.56
C GLU A 24 -17.23 13.00 -5.16
N ILE A 25 -16.32 12.49 -4.35
CA ILE A 25 -16.55 12.09 -2.96
C ILE A 25 -15.65 12.98 -2.11
N ARG A 26 -16.23 14.01 -1.49
CA ARG A 26 -15.45 15.04 -0.79
C ARG A 26 -15.84 15.16 0.68
N GLY A 27 -14.81 15.29 1.51
CA GLY A 27 -14.94 15.78 2.88
C GLY A 27 -15.73 14.87 3.79
N ILE A 28 -16.26 15.50 4.82
CA ILE A 28 -17.16 14.92 5.80
C ILE A 28 -18.47 15.69 5.80
N ASP A 29 -19.55 15.05 6.22
CA ASP A 29 -20.75 15.75 6.64
C ASP A 29 -20.48 16.41 8.01
N LEU A 30 -20.58 17.74 8.06
CA LEU A 30 -20.29 18.51 9.27
C LEU A 30 -21.36 18.36 10.35
N LEU A 31 -22.52 17.80 10.04
CA LEU A 31 -23.62 17.65 11.00
C LEU A 31 -23.41 16.45 11.92
N ASP A 32 -22.90 15.35 11.38
CA ASP A 32 -22.67 14.10 12.13
C ASP A 32 -21.21 13.66 12.14
N SER A 33 -20.32 14.45 11.52
CA SER A 33 -18.90 14.12 11.35
C SER A 33 -18.70 12.78 10.65
N SER A 34 -19.58 12.41 9.70
CA SER A 34 -19.40 11.20 8.90
C SER A 34 -18.64 11.50 7.61
N ALA A 35 -17.71 10.63 7.23
CA ALA A 35 -17.02 10.75 5.95
C ALA A 35 -17.98 10.54 4.77
N SER A 36 -17.82 11.35 3.71
CA SER A 36 -18.52 11.08 2.45
C SER A 36 -18.01 9.78 1.85
N ASN A 37 -18.91 8.86 1.47
CA ASN A 37 -18.47 7.57 0.94
C ASN A 37 -19.47 6.86 0.03
N ILE A 38 -18.94 5.90 -0.72
CA ILE A 38 -19.68 4.86 -1.43
C ILE A 38 -19.24 3.53 -0.83
N SER A 39 -20.13 2.83 -0.12
CA SER A 39 -19.73 1.67 0.68
C SER A 39 -20.67 0.48 0.56
N SER A 40 -20.11 -0.72 0.65
CA SER A 40 -20.88 -1.95 0.85
C SER A 40 -20.26 -2.77 1.97
N GLN A 41 -21.06 -3.23 2.93
CA GLN A 41 -20.49 -3.93 4.10
C GLN A 41 -21.35 -5.03 4.72
N ALA A 42 -20.66 -6.06 5.23
CA ALA A 42 -21.21 -7.00 6.20
C ALA A 42 -20.94 -6.48 7.63
N ASN A 43 -21.99 -6.16 8.40
CA ASN A 43 -21.87 -5.60 9.74
C ASN A 43 -21.40 -6.64 10.78
N PRO A 44 -21.01 -6.19 11.99
CA PRO A 44 -20.71 -7.08 13.10
C PRO A 44 -21.83 -8.10 13.32
N ASN A 45 -21.46 -9.36 13.55
CA ASN A 45 -22.35 -10.51 13.72
C ASN A 45 -23.16 -10.93 12.48
N SER A 46 -22.95 -10.29 11.32
CA SER A 46 -23.54 -10.75 10.06
C SER A 46 -22.88 -12.06 9.61
N THR A 47 -23.71 -12.98 9.10
CA THR A 47 -23.25 -14.16 8.35
C THR A 47 -23.53 -14.02 6.86
N GLY A 48 -24.36 -13.04 6.46
CA GLY A 48 -24.53 -12.64 5.08
C GLY A 48 -23.35 -11.83 4.57
N ASN A 49 -23.06 -11.98 3.28
CA ASN A 49 -21.94 -11.32 2.61
C ASN A 49 -22.26 -9.85 2.29
N GLY A 50 -21.22 -9.01 2.27
CA GLY A 50 -21.27 -7.69 1.66
C GLY A 50 -21.54 -7.80 0.16
N GLY A 51 -22.15 -6.76 -0.41
CA GLY A 51 -22.42 -6.68 -1.84
C GLY A 51 -21.25 -6.04 -2.60
N ASP A 52 -21.24 -6.21 -3.91
CA ASP A 52 -20.21 -5.64 -4.77
C ASP A 52 -20.44 -4.15 -5.03
N VAL A 53 -19.36 -3.43 -5.30
CA VAL A 53 -19.40 -2.03 -5.74
C VAL A 53 -18.74 -1.93 -7.10
N THR A 54 -19.51 -1.56 -8.12
CA THR A 54 -19.02 -1.30 -9.48
C THR A 54 -19.17 0.17 -9.85
N ILE A 55 -18.08 0.80 -10.25
CA ILE A 55 -18.04 2.20 -10.69
C ILE A 55 -17.49 2.27 -12.10
N THR A 56 -18.25 2.85 -13.01
CA THR A 56 -17.80 3.27 -14.35
C THR A 56 -17.89 4.79 -14.44
N SER A 57 -16.80 5.44 -14.82
CA SER A 57 -16.76 6.89 -15.01
C SER A 57 -15.72 7.36 -16.00
N ASP A 58 -15.71 8.66 -16.34
CA ASP A 58 -14.50 9.27 -16.90
C ASP A 58 -13.54 9.63 -15.78
N ARG A 59 -14.06 10.21 -14.69
CA ARG A 59 -13.26 10.74 -13.59
C ARG A 59 -13.85 10.35 -12.24
N LEU A 60 -12.99 9.90 -11.33
CA LEU A 60 -13.31 9.66 -9.93
C LEU A 60 -12.37 10.49 -9.06
N LEU A 61 -12.93 11.36 -8.22
CA LEU A 61 -12.21 12.12 -7.21
C LEU A 61 -12.68 11.72 -5.82
N ALA A 62 -11.74 11.31 -4.97
CA ALA A 62 -11.95 11.10 -3.54
C ALA A 62 -10.98 12.01 -2.78
N GLN A 63 -11.51 12.96 -1.98
CA GLN A 63 -10.69 14.00 -1.37
C GLN A 63 -11.15 14.36 0.04
N GLY A 64 -10.19 14.66 0.92
CA GLY A 64 -10.46 15.20 2.25
C GLY A 64 -11.22 14.24 3.17
N GLY A 65 -10.92 12.94 3.06
CA GLY A 65 -11.56 11.83 3.79
C GLY A 65 -12.70 11.15 3.02
N GLY A 66 -12.92 11.53 1.76
CA GLY A 66 -13.90 10.85 0.91
C GLY A 66 -13.37 9.51 0.40
N PHE A 67 -14.17 8.44 0.43
CA PHE A 67 -13.68 7.12 0.02
C PHE A 67 -14.73 6.21 -0.65
N VAL A 68 -14.25 5.14 -1.28
CA VAL A 68 -15.06 4.01 -1.74
C VAL A 68 -14.62 2.75 -1.02
N SER A 69 -15.53 1.95 -0.49
CA SER A 69 -15.17 0.73 0.23
C SER A 69 -16.09 -0.46 0.02
N VAL A 70 -15.49 -1.65 0.09
CA VAL A 70 -16.17 -2.91 0.38
C VAL A 70 -15.54 -3.49 1.65
N ALA A 71 -16.34 -3.84 2.64
CA ALA A 71 -15.80 -4.25 3.94
C ALA A 71 -16.57 -5.39 4.59
N THR A 72 -15.89 -6.14 5.45
CA THR A 72 -16.54 -7.05 6.38
C THR A 72 -16.08 -6.80 7.81
N PHE A 73 -17.07 -6.71 8.70
CA PHE A 73 -16.94 -6.63 10.15
C PHE A 73 -17.44 -7.92 10.83
N GLY A 74 -17.87 -8.91 10.05
CA GLY A 74 -18.57 -10.10 10.51
C GLY A 74 -17.95 -11.40 10.00
N SER A 75 -18.77 -12.43 9.92
CA SER A 75 -18.38 -13.75 9.42
C SER A 75 -18.70 -13.96 7.93
N GLY A 76 -19.60 -13.15 7.37
CA GLY A 76 -19.81 -13.08 5.93
C GLY A 76 -18.63 -12.39 5.23
N ALA A 77 -18.32 -12.81 4.00
CA ALA A 77 -17.27 -12.18 3.20
C ALA A 77 -17.65 -10.76 2.77
N ALA A 78 -16.66 -9.90 2.55
CA ALA A 78 -16.88 -8.63 1.85
C ALA A 78 -17.18 -8.89 0.35
N GLY A 79 -17.86 -7.96 -0.31
CA GLY A 79 -18.02 -7.98 -1.77
C GLY A 79 -16.77 -7.44 -2.48
N ASP A 80 -16.77 -7.47 -3.81
CA ASP A 80 -15.67 -6.97 -4.63
C ASP A 80 -15.85 -5.49 -5.01
N LEU A 81 -14.73 -4.77 -5.12
CA LEU A 81 -14.67 -3.38 -5.60
C LEU A 81 -14.09 -3.33 -7.01
N LEU A 82 -14.89 -2.91 -7.97
CA LEU A 82 -14.53 -2.81 -9.38
C LEU A 82 -14.68 -1.37 -9.88
N ILE A 83 -13.56 -0.73 -10.26
CA ILE A 83 -13.55 0.67 -10.71
C ILE A 83 -12.92 0.79 -12.10
N PHE A 84 -13.65 1.37 -13.03
CA PHE A 84 -13.20 1.73 -14.36
C PHE A 84 -13.41 3.22 -14.58
N SER A 85 -12.33 4.01 -14.52
CA SER A 85 -12.37 5.44 -14.82
C SER A 85 -11.54 5.75 -16.05
N ARG A 86 -12.16 6.17 -17.15
CA ARG A 86 -11.47 6.33 -18.45
C ARG A 86 -10.28 7.29 -18.38
N GLU A 87 -10.39 8.37 -17.62
CA GLU A 87 -9.40 9.45 -17.59
C GLU A 87 -8.58 9.46 -16.29
N SER A 88 -9.22 9.53 -15.13
CA SER A 88 -8.49 9.60 -13.86
C SER A 88 -9.22 9.03 -12.65
N ILE A 89 -8.41 8.52 -11.72
CA ILE A 89 -8.76 8.30 -10.32
C ILE A 89 -7.81 9.15 -9.50
N ASP A 90 -8.34 10.18 -8.83
CA ASP A 90 -7.58 11.13 -8.03
C ASP A 90 -7.98 10.95 -6.55
N LEU A 91 -7.06 10.46 -5.72
CA LEU A 91 -7.22 10.21 -4.28
C LEU A 91 -6.32 11.17 -3.52
N ILE A 92 -6.89 12.07 -2.72
CA ILE A 92 -6.14 13.21 -2.17
C ILE A 92 -6.47 13.47 -0.71
N GLY A 93 -5.48 13.30 0.16
CA GLY A 93 -5.57 13.70 1.56
C GLY A 93 -6.37 12.73 2.42
N GLY A 94 -6.67 13.19 3.63
CA GLY A 94 -7.64 12.57 4.53
C GLY A 94 -8.34 13.66 5.33
N ASN A 95 -9.08 13.27 6.36
CA ASN A 95 -9.78 14.19 7.25
C ASN A 95 -9.35 14.00 8.70
N PRO A 96 -8.77 15.04 9.34
CA PRO A 96 -8.32 14.96 10.71
C PRO A 96 -9.45 14.87 11.74
N LEU A 97 -10.67 15.31 11.39
CA LEU A 97 -11.80 15.26 12.33
C LEU A 97 -12.33 13.85 12.50
N THR A 98 -12.33 13.06 11.43
CA THR A 98 -12.85 11.69 11.42
C THR A 98 -11.75 10.64 11.44
N ASN A 99 -10.49 11.07 11.33
CA ASN A 99 -9.33 10.20 11.17
C ASN A 99 -9.51 9.22 10.00
N THR A 100 -9.97 9.73 8.85
CA THR A 100 -10.23 8.92 7.65
C THR A 100 -9.36 9.36 6.49
N ASP A 101 -8.77 8.40 5.80
CA ASP A 101 -8.05 8.64 4.57
C ASP A 101 -9.02 8.75 3.39
N SER A 102 -8.65 9.53 2.38
CA SER A 102 -9.31 9.40 1.08
C SER A 102 -8.75 8.18 0.37
N GLY A 103 -9.62 7.39 -0.25
CA GLY A 103 -9.12 6.14 -0.81
C GLY A 103 -10.12 5.17 -1.39
N LEU A 104 -9.58 4.03 -1.79
CA LEU A 104 -10.29 2.85 -2.24
C LEU A 104 -9.93 1.70 -1.30
N PHE A 105 -10.93 1.01 -0.76
CA PHE A 105 -10.72 0.03 0.30
C PHE A 105 -11.48 -1.27 0.06
N ALA A 106 -10.81 -2.40 0.22
CA ALA A 106 -11.42 -3.71 0.31
C ALA A 106 -10.92 -4.41 1.59
N THR A 107 -11.64 -4.22 2.70
CA THR A 107 -11.07 -4.42 4.04
C THR A 107 -11.74 -5.54 4.82
N VAL A 108 -10.94 -6.37 5.49
CA VAL A 108 -11.37 -7.18 6.63
C VAL A 108 -11.09 -6.41 7.89
N GLU A 109 -12.13 -6.07 8.63
CA GLU A 109 -12.02 -5.22 9.81
C GLU A 109 -11.66 -6.04 11.06
N ALA A 110 -11.21 -5.35 12.11
CA ALA A 110 -10.80 -6.01 13.35
C ALA A 110 -11.94 -6.84 13.95
N GLY A 111 -11.65 -8.11 14.27
CA GLY A 111 -12.61 -9.08 14.79
C GLY A 111 -13.51 -9.76 13.74
N ALA A 112 -13.36 -9.41 12.45
CA ALA A 112 -14.04 -10.11 11.37
C ALA A 112 -13.34 -11.43 11.04
N THR A 113 -14.13 -12.45 10.71
CA THR A 113 -13.66 -13.79 10.28
C THR A 113 -14.00 -14.09 8.82
N GLY A 114 -14.86 -13.28 8.20
CA GLY A 114 -15.13 -13.34 6.77
C GLY A 114 -13.95 -12.85 5.94
N ALA A 115 -13.77 -13.41 4.74
CA ALA A 115 -12.72 -13.00 3.83
C ALA A 115 -12.95 -11.59 3.26
N GLY A 116 -11.85 -10.91 2.94
CA GLY A 116 -11.84 -9.60 2.30
C GLY A 116 -12.21 -9.66 0.83
N GLY A 117 -12.70 -8.53 0.32
CA GLY A 117 -13.05 -8.37 -1.08
C GLY A 117 -11.81 -8.15 -1.95
N ASN A 118 -11.91 -8.45 -3.24
CA ASN A 118 -10.92 -8.05 -4.20
C ASN A 118 -11.14 -6.58 -4.61
N LEU A 119 -10.05 -5.89 -4.92
CA LEU A 119 -10.07 -4.54 -5.47
C LEU A 119 -9.45 -4.58 -6.86
N THR A 120 -10.22 -4.24 -7.88
CA THR A 120 -9.72 -4.03 -9.24
C THR A 120 -10.00 -2.61 -9.67
N ALA A 121 -8.96 -1.85 -10.01
CA ALA A 121 -9.10 -0.52 -10.59
C ALA A 121 -8.33 -0.39 -11.90
N ALA A 122 -8.97 0.21 -12.90
CA ALA A 122 -8.32 0.56 -14.15
C ALA A 122 -8.61 2.01 -14.56
N THR A 123 -7.57 2.74 -14.97
CA THR A 123 -7.68 4.16 -15.33
C THR A 123 -6.59 4.64 -16.28
N GLY A 124 -6.76 5.81 -16.90
CA GLY A 124 -5.65 6.47 -17.60
C GLY A 124 -4.58 6.98 -16.61
N ARG A 125 -5.01 7.60 -15.52
CA ARG A 125 -4.12 8.09 -14.46
C ARG A 125 -4.66 7.73 -13.08
N LEU A 126 -3.80 7.19 -12.23
CA LEU A 126 -4.05 7.01 -10.80
C LEU A 126 -3.12 7.95 -10.02
N THR A 127 -3.71 8.82 -9.21
CA THR A 127 -3.00 9.77 -8.37
C THR A 127 -3.38 9.51 -6.92
N VAL A 128 -2.38 9.21 -6.07
CA VAL A 128 -2.56 8.91 -4.64
C VAL A 128 -1.66 9.85 -3.85
N LEU A 129 -2.25 10.91 -3.28
CA LEU A 129 -1.49 12.02 -2.72
C LEU A 129 -1.86 12.36 -1.27
N ASN A 130 -0.89 12.93 -0.57
CA ASN A 130 -1.05 13.57 0.75
C ASN A 130 -1.69 12.65 1.81
N GLY A 131 -1.27 11.39 1.86
CA GLY A 131 -1.78 10.38 2.81
C GLY A 131 -3.01 9.61 2.32
N ALA A 132 -3.37 9.74 1.05
CA ALA A 132 -4.42 8.91 0.47
C ALA A 132 -3.97 7.44 0.32
N THR A 133 -4.94 6.53 0.25
CA THR A 133 -4.68 5.09 0.31
C THR A 133 -5.49 4.29 -0.72
N VAL A 134 -4.87 3.28 -1.33
CA VAL A 134 -5.56 2.19 -2.04
C VAL A 134 -5.21 0.89 -1.33
N SER A 135 -6.19 0.17 -0.78
CA SER A 135 -5.89 -0.97 0.08
C SER A 135 -6.86 -2.13 -0.11
N ALA A 136 -6.32 -3.35 -0.18
CA ALA A 136 -7.07 -4.59 0.03
C ALA A 136 -6.41 -5.39 1.16
N SER A 137 -6.69 -5.02 2.41
CA SER A 137 -5.93 -5.46 3.59
C SER A 137 -6.83 -6.07 4.67
N THR A 138 -6.21 -6.82 5.58
CA THR A 138 -6.89 -7.42 6.75
C THR A 138 -6.36 -6.85 8.06
N PHE A 139 -7.28 -6.61 8.98
CA PHE A 139 -7.07 -6.30 10.39
C PHE A 139 -7.66 -7.40 11.30
N GLY A 140 -8.22 -8.46 10.71
CA GLY A 140 -8.98 -9.49 11.41
C GLY A 140 -8.42 -10.89 11.19
N GLU A 141 -9.29 -11.89 11.36
CA GLU A 141 -8.95 -13.30 11.16
C GLU A 141 -9.18 -13.76 9.72
N GLY A 142 -10.06 -13.08 8.98
CA GLY A 142 -10.27 -13.34 7.56
C GLY A 142 -9.09 -12.87 6.71
N ASP A 143 -8.79 -13.64 5.67
CA ASP A 143 -7.73 -13.30 4.71
C ASP A 143 -8.11 -12.06 3.89
N ALA A 144 -7.12 -11.23 3.58
CA ALA A 144 -7.28 -10.10 2.67
C ALA A 144 -7.48 -10.56 1.21
N GLY A 145 -8.17 -9.73 0.43
CA GLY A 145 -8.40 -10.01 -0.99
C GLY A 145 -7.26 -9.55 -1.90
N ILE A 146 -7.42 -9.75 -3.21
CA ILE A 146 -6.42 -9.40 -4.22
C ILE A 146 -6.59 -7.96 -4.66
N LEU A 147 -5.49 -7.23 -4.83
CA LEU A 147 -5.46 -5.90 -5.44
C LEU A 147 -4.87 -5.96 -6.85
N THR A 148 -5.66 -5.57 -7.85
CA THR A 148 -5.22 -5.46 -9.25
C THR A 148 -5.38 -4.03 -9.74
N LEU A 149 -4.28 -3.42 -10.17
CA LEU A 149 -4.25 -2.06 -10.71
C LEU A 149 -3.74 -2.07 -12.16
N ARG A 150 -4.49 -1.41 -13.04
CA ARG A 150 -4.05 -1.13 -14.42
C ARG A 150 -4.12 0.37 -14.69
N SER A 151 -3.01 1.00 -15.01
CA SER A 151 -3.02 2.44 -15.30
C SER A 151 -1.98 2.84 -16.33
N ASP A 152 -2.20 3.89 -17.13
CA ASP A 152 -1.07 4.41 -17.91
C ASP A 152 -0.01 4.99 -16.96
N THR A 153 -0.44 5.81 -16.01
CA THR A 153 0.46 6.38 -14.99
C THR A 153 -0.07 6.20 -13.57
N ILE A 154 0.85 5.95 -12.64
CA ILE A 154 0.59 5.92 -11.20
C ILE A 154 1.54 6.91 -10.52
N GLU A 155 0.98 7.83 -9.74
CA GLU A 155 1.74 8.76 -8.90
C GLU A 155 1.38 8.58 -7.43
N LEU A 156 2.40 8.32 -6.59
CA LEU A 156 2.27 8.27 -5.14
C LEU A 156 3.16 9.35 -4.52
N ALA A 157 2.61 10.27 -3.74
CA ALA A 157 3.44 11.27 -3.08
C ALA A 157 2.82 11.89 -1.83
N GLY A 158 3.69 12.23 -0.88
CA GLY A 158 3.34 13.03 0.27
C GLY A 158 2.63 12.26 1.37
N THR A 159 2.36 13.00 2.43
CA THR A 159 2.00 12.49 3.75
C THR A 159 0.70 13.13 4.23
N GLY A 160 -0.12 12.37 4.95
CA GLY A 160 -1.36 12.80 5.57
C GLY A 160 -1.16 13.63 6.82
N PHE A 161 -2.28 14.08 7.39
CA PHE A 161 -2.33 14.87 8.63
C PHE A 161 -1.85 14.07 9.86
N ASP A 162 -1.90 12.74 9.78
CA ASP A 162 -1.51 11.77 10.79
C ASP A 162 -0.04 11.34 10.67
N GLY A 163 0.69 11.85 9.67
CA GLY A 163 2.08 11.47 9.41
C GLY A 163 2.23 10.21 8.54
N ASN A 164 1.13 9.58 8.12
CA ASN A 164 1.16 8.41 7.26
C ASN A 164 1.38 8.80 5.79
N SER A 165 2.25 8.06 5.10
CA SER A 165 2.52 8.29 3.68
C SER A 165 1.38 7.76 2.79
N SER A 166 1.23 8.38 1.63
CA SER A 166 0.35 7.87 0.57
C SER A 166 0.78 6.47 0.13
N ASN A 167 -0.15 5.54 -0.03
CA ASN A 167 0.21 4.15 -0.26
C ASN A 167 -0.77 3.34 -1.12
N ILE A 168 -0.25 2.25 -1.68
CA ILE A 168 -0.99 1.15 -2.28
C ILE A 168 -0.60 -0.13 -1.51
N ALA A 169 -1.55 -0.82 -0.91
CA ALA A 169 -1.24 -1.87 0.06
C ALA A 169 -2.15 -3.09 0.00
N VAL A 170 -1.56 -4.27 0.24
CA VAL A 170 -2.26 -5.52 0.58
C VAL A 170 -1.57 -6.13 1.80
N GLN A 171 -2.08 -5.82 2.99
CA GLN A 171 -1.36 -6.09 4.23
C GLN A 171 -2.16 -6.93 5.21
N SER A 172 -1.45 -7.73 5.99
CA SER A 172 -1.94 -8.29 7.25
C SER A 172 -1.46 -7.37 8.37
N ASN A 173 -2.37 -6.56 8.91
CA ASN A 173 -2.04 -5.47 9.82
C ASN A 173 -1.80 -5.95 11.27
N PRO A 174 -1.27 -5.09 12.16
CA PRO A 174 -1.07 -5.46 13.56
C PRO A 174 -2.37 -6.00 14.20
N GLY A 175 -2.27 -7.18 14.82
CA GLY A 175 -3.41 -7.87 15.44
C GLY A 175 -4.19 -8.80 14.50
N ALA A 176 -3.95 -8.76 13.19
CA ALA A 176 -4.55 -9.69 12.25
C ALA A 176 -3.94 -11.10 12.36
N THR A 177 -4.77 -12.11 12.12
CA THR A 177 -4.34 -13.51 11.94
C THR A 177 -4.58 -14.01 10.51
N GLY A 178 -5.39 -13.31 9.73
CA GLY A 178 -5.56 -13.57 8.31
C GLY A 178 -4.34 -13.19 7.48
N ASP A 179 -4.17 -13.89 6.36
CA ASP A 179 -3.08 -13.66 5.43
C ASP A 179 -3.30 -12.36 4.63
N ALA A 180 -2.19 -11.70 4.27
CA ALA A 180 -2.19 -10.56 3.39
C ALA A 180 -2.54 -10.98 1.94
N GLY A 181 -3.14 -10.05 1.19
CA GLY A 181 -3.54 -10.28 -0.18
C GLY A 181 -2.38 -10.22 -1.18
N ASN A 182 -2.64 -10.63 -2.42
CA ASN A 182 -1.68 -10.48 -3.52
C ASN A 182 -1.89 -9.16 -4.26
N LEU A 183 -0.80 -8.58 -4.76
CA LEU A 183 -0.81 -7.33 -5.51
C LEU A 183 -0.31 -7.55 -6.94
N THR A 184 -1.09 -7.09 -7.91
CA THR A 184 -0.64 -6.97 -9.30
C THR A 184 -0.81 -5.53 -9.79
N ILE A 185 0.27 -4.93 -10.28
CA ILE A 185 0.26 -3.60 -10.89
C ILE A 185 0.83 -3.72 -12.30
N ASP A 186 0.05 -3.36 -13.31
CA ASP A 186 0.53 -3.17 -14.68
C ASP A 186 0.35 -1.69 -15.08
N ALA A 187 1.45 -1.00 -15.38
CA ALA A 187 1.40 0.39 -15.80
C ALA A 187 2.42 0.78 -16.89
N ASN A 188 2.27 1.94 -17.52
CA ASN A 188 3.35 2.46 -18.38
C ASN A 188 4.41 3.19 -17.53
N GLY A 189 3.99 3.95 -16.53
CA GLY A 189 4.87 4.67 -15.62
C GLY A 189 4.41 4.63 -14.16
N ILE A 190 5.33 4.37 -13.24
CA ILE A 190 5.12 4.47 -11.78
C ILE A 190 6.11 5.50 -11.23
N GLY A 191 5.59 6.53 -10.59
CA GLY A 191 6.36 7.52 -9.85
C GLY A 191 5.97 7.50 -8.38
N ALA A 192 6.92 7.27 -7.49
CA ALA A 192 6.70 7.42 -6.06
C ALA A 192 7.73 8.40 -5.48
N ARG A 193 7.28 9.35 -4.65
CA ARG A 193 8.16 10.30 -3.97
C ARG A 193 7.68 10.68 -2.58
N ASP A 194 8.52 11.38 -1.84
CA ASP A 194 8.18 12.01 -0.56
C ASP A 194 7.53 11.03 0.44
N GLY A 195 8.03 9.79 0.49
CA GLY A 195 7.56 8.73 1.38
C GLY A 195 6.48 7.83 0.79
N GLY A 196 5.99 8.08 -0.43
CA GLY A 196 4.97 7.26 -1.08
C GLY A 196 5.45 5.82 -1.29
N PHE A 197 4.60 4.82 -1.03
CA PHE A 197 5.02 3.43 -1.11
C PHE A 197 3.97 2.44 -1.60
N ILE A 198 4.45 1.27 -2.04
CA ILE A 198 3.64 0.12 -2.44
C ILE A 198 4.05 -1.07 -1.58
N SER A 199 3.10 -1.82 -1.00
CA SER A 199 3.42 -2.88 -0.04
C SER A 199 2.50 -4.10 -0.10
N SER A 200 3.08 -5.30 0.01
CA SER A 200 2.37 -6.55 0.30
C SER A 200 2.80 -7.20 1.64
N SER A 201 3.18 -6.38 2.60
CA SER A 201 3.81 -6.82 3.85
C SER A 201 2.83 -7.41 4.88
N THR A 202 3.36 -8.15 5.85
CA THR A 202 2.68 -8.54 7.08
C THR A 202 3.31 -7.86 8.31
N PHE A 203 2.42 -7.45 9.21
CA PHE A 203 2.66 -6.92 10.55
C PHE A 203 1.90 -7.73 11.61
N GLY A 204 0.99 -8.61 11.17
CA GLY A 204 0.20 -9.52 12.00
C GLY A 204 0.82 -10.92 12.10
N SER A 205 0.03 -11.91 12.47
CA SER A 205 0.48 -13.31 12.52
C SER A 205 0.27 -14.07 11.21
N GLY A 206 -0.56 -13.55 10.30
CA GLY A 206 -0.73 -14.08 8.95
C GLY A 206 0.46 -13.80 8.05
N ASN A 207 0.54 -14.53 6.94
CA ASN A 207 1.59 -14.43 5.93
C ASN A 207 1.49 -13.11 5.13
N ALA A 208 2.63 -12.61 4.66
CA ALA A 208 2.67 -11.57 3.64
C ALA A 208 2.28 -12.13 2.27
N GLY A 209 1.77 -11.26 1.40
CA GLY A 209 1.35 -11.64 0.06
C GLY A 209 2.40 -11.35 -1.00
N ASP A 210 2.20 -11.93 -2.18
CA ASP A 210 3.08 -11.75 -3.33
C ASP A 210 2.73 -10.45 -4.06
N SER A 211 3.77 -9.74 -4.51
CA SER A 211 3.66 -8.52 -5.30
C SER A 211 4.29 -8.72 -6.68
N THR A 212 3.53 -8.45 -7.73
CA THR A 212 4.03 -8.36 -9.11
C THR A 212 3.79 -6.96 -9.66
N ILE A 213 4.88 -6.26 -9.99
CA ILE A 213 4.85 -4.89 -10.50
C ILE A 213 5.52 -4.87 -11.87
N ARG A 214 4.77 -4.48 -12.89
CA ARG A 214 5.25 -4.33 -14.26
C ARG A 214 5.02 -2.90 -14.73
N ALA A 215 6.09 -2.21 -15.09
CA ALA A 215 5.98 -0.93 -15.78
C ALA A 215 7.15 -0.65 -16.70
N ARG A 216 6.95 0.12 -17.77
CA ARG A 216 8.11 0.52 -18.61
C ARG A 216 9.10 1.35 -17.80
N VAL A 217 8.58 2.27 -17.00
CA VAL A 217 9.38 3.18 -16.17
C VAL A 217 8.90 3.15 -14.73
N ILE A 218 9.83 2.97 -13.80
CA ILE A 218 9.62 3.11 -12.37
C ILE A 218 10.64 4.13 -11.84
N ASP A 219 10.19 5.17 -11.16
CA ASP A 219 11.02 6.18 -10.51
C ASP A 219 10.60 6.34 -9.05
N LEU A 220 11.52 5.98 -8.15
CA LEU A 220 11.34 6.06 -6.70
C LEU A 220 12.37 7.04 -6.15
N SER A 221 11.93 8.06 -5.44
CA SER A 221 12.82 9.07 -4.86
C SER A 221 12.39 9.54 -3.48
N GLY A 222 13.35 9.88 -2.63
CA GLY A 222 13.06 10.58 -1.39
C GLY A 222 12.61 9.67 -0.25
N VAL A 223 12.28 10.33 0.84
CA VAL A 223 11.71 9.75 2.06
C VAL A 223 10.56 10.64 2.52
N ASN A 224 9.73 10.16 3.45
CA ASN A 224 8.69 10.99 4.03
C ASN A 224 9.33 12.24 4.67
N PRO A 225 8.88 13.46 4.30
CA PRO A 225 9.52 14.70 4.74
C PRO A 225 9.33 14.97 6.24
N PHE A 226 8.36 14.32 6.88
CA PHE A 226 8.08 14.44 8.31
C PHE A 226 8.70 13.31 9.14
N ASN A 227 9.08 12.21 8.50
CA ASN A 227 9.75 11.08 9.16
C ASN A 227 10.68 10.35 8.17
N SER A 228 11.97 10.63 8.25
CA SER A 228 12.97 10.01 7.37
C SER A 228 13.07 8.48 7.49
N ASN A 229 12.48 7.88 8.52
CA ASN A 229 12.42 6.43 8.70
C ASN A 229 11.25 5.78 7.94
N LEU A 230 10.44 6.57 7.23
CA LEU A 230 9.38 6.10 6.33
C LEU A 230 9.79 6.44 4.89
N PRO A 231 10.60 5.59 4.24
CA PRO A 231 11.18 5.97 2.97
C PRO A 231 10.24 5.62 1.81
N THR A 232 10.43 6.24 0.65
CA THR A 232 9.68 5.89 -0.57
C THR A 232 10.08 4.48 -1.02
N GLY A 233 9.15 3.63 -1.45
CA GLY A 233 9.58 2.32 -1.94
C GLY A 233 8.54 1.26 -2.28
N LEU A 234 9.06 0.07 -2.56
CA LEU A 234 8.30 -1.16 -2.82
C LEU A 234 8.68 -2.20 -1.75
N PHE A 235 7.68 -2.73 -1.03
CA PHE A 235 7.92 -3.57 0.15
C PHE A 235 7.15 -4.89 0.11
N ALA A 236 7.84 -6.00 0.33
CA ALA A 236 7.24 -7.29 0.68
C ALA A 236 7.94 -7.79 1.95
N GLN A 237 7.44 -7.38 3.11
CA GLN A 237 8.14 -7.56 4.38
C GLN A 237 7.32 -8.33 5.41
N VAL A 238 8.02 -9.05 6.29
CA VAL A 238 7.50 -9.56 7.57
C VAL A 238 8.13 -8.66 8.63
N ASN A 239 7.34 -7.88 9.36
CA ASN A 239 7.85 -6.89 10.32
C ASN A 239 8.10 -7.47 11.72
N ASP A 240 8.71 -6.67 12.60
CA ASP A 240 8.99 -7.07 13.97
C ASP A 240 7.70 -7.53 14.69
N ASN A 241 7.77 -8.66 15.40
CA ASN A 241 6.65 -9.32 16.09
C ASN A 241 5.56 -9.91 15.18
N SER A 242 5.76 -9.94 13.86
CA SER A 242 4.90 -10.73 12.97
C SER A 242 5.33 -12.20 12.94
N GLY A 243 4.34 -13.10 12.93
CA GLY A 243 4.53 -14.56 12.95
C GLY A 243 4.48 -15.23 11.58
N GLY A 244 4.09 -14.48 10.55
CA GLY A 244 3.87 -14.99 9.20
C GLY A 244 5.14 -15.14 8.37
N ARG A 245 5.00 -15.80 7.21
CA ARG A 245 6.06 -15.89 6.19
C ARG A 245 6.04 -14.69 5.26
N GLY A 246 7.20 -14.36 4.69
CA GLY A 246 7.33 -13.31 3.68
C GLY A 246 6.81 -13.76 2.32
N GLY A 247 6.21 -12.83 1.57
CA GLY A 247 5.86 -13.01 0.17
C GLY A 247 7.00 -12.62 -0.78
N ASP A 248 6.85 -12.95 -2.05
CA ASP A 248 7.78 -12.58 -3.11
C ASP A 248 7.45 -11.20 -3.70
N LEU A 249 8.48 -10.47 -4.12
CA LEU A 249 8.34 -9.23 -4.91
C LEU A 249 9.03 -9.40 -6.26
N VAL A 250 8.23 -9.29 -7.32
CA VAL A 250 8.69 -9.34 -8.70
C VAL A 250 8.51 -7.97 -9.34
N VAL A 251 9.61 -7.35 -9.75
CA VAL A 251 9.61 -6.05 -10.43
C VAL A 251 10.19 -6.21 -11.82
N THR A 252 9.41 -5.85 -12.85
CA THR A 252 9.82 -5.86 -14.25
C THR A 252 9.70 -4.46 -14.85
N SER A 253 10.80 -3.93 -15.37
CA SER A 253 10.79 -2.66 -16.09
C SER A 253 11.90 -2.49 -17.13
N ASP A 254 11.67 -1.57 -18.06
CA ASP A 254 12.71 -1.10 -18.99
C ASP A 254 13.68 -0.17 -18.26
N ARG A 255 13.15 0.65 -17.34
CA ARG A 255 13.93 1.54 -16.47
C ARG A 255 13.40 1.53 -15.04
N LEU A 256 14.28 1.19 -14.10
CA LEU A 256 14.07 1.37 -12.66
C LEU A 256 15.08 2.39 -12.12
N SER A 257 14.59 3.47 -11.52
CA SER A 257 15.37 4.50 -10.83
C SER A 257 15.00 4.50 -9.35
N VAL A 258 16.00 4.41 -8.47
CA VAL A 258 15.83 4.46 -7.02
C VAL A 258 16.87 5.44 -6.47
N ARG A 259 16.42 6.57 -5.92
CA ARG A 259 17.28 7.71 -5.56
C ARG A 259 16.87 8.33 -4.23
N ASP A 260 17.74 9.18 -3.69
CA ASP A 260 17.42 10.12 -2.60
C ASP A 260 16.82 9.46 -1.34
N GLY A 261 17.26 8.24 -1.00
CA GLY A 261 16.78 7.50 0.18
C GLY A 261 15.61 6.55 -0.07
N ALA A 262 15.09 6.50 -1.30
CA ALA A 262 14.12 5.48 -1.69
C ALA A 262 14.75 4.09 -1.68
N PHE A 263 13.92 3.05 -1.53
CA PHE A 263 14.38 1.67 -1.37
C PHE A 263 13.36 0.65 -1.90
N VAL A 264 13.86 -0.51 -2.30
CA VAL A 264 13.06 -1.69 -2.64
C VAL A 264 13.50 -2.78 -1.68
N SER A 265 12.56 -3.37 -0.94
CA SER A 265 12.88 -4.27 0.16
C SER A 265 11.99 -5.51 0.19
N VAL A 266 12.64 -6.66 0.24
CA VAL A 266 12.04 -7.95 0.57
C VAL A 266 12.79 -8.44 1.80
N GLN A 267 12.13 -8.47 2.95
CA GLN A 267 12.78 -8.79 4.21
C GLN A 267 11.85 -9.59 5.11
N THR A 268 12.39 -10.59 5.78
CA THR A 268 11.71 -11.24 6.90
C THR A 268 12.40 -10.81 8.20
N LEU A 269 11.75 -9.94 8.98
CA LEU A 269 12.16 -9.52 10.32
C LEU A 269 11.45 -10.34 11.43
N GLY A 270 10.59 -11.30 11.04
CA GLY A 270 9.83 -12.14 11.95
C GLY A 270 10.71 -13.00 12.86
N ALA A 271 10.44 -12.92 14.16
CA ALA A 271 11.03 -13.77 15.18
C ALA A 271 10.51 -15.21 15.03
N GLY A 272 11.31 -16.07 14.41
CA GLY A 272 11.33 -17.47 14.83
C GLY A 272 11.85 -17.52 16.28
N GLU A 273 10.92 -17.66 17.22
CA GLU A 273 11.10 -17.82 18.68
C GLU A 273 11.38 -16.54 19.50
N TRP A 274 10.57 -16.41 20.55
CA TRP A 274 10.43 -15.30 21.50
C TRP A 274 11.74 -14.68 22.05
N GLY A 275 11.79 -13.34 22.12
CA GLY A 275 12.52 -12.62 23.18
C GLY A 275 13.30 -11.36 22.79
N GLN A 276 12.71 -10.20 23.11
CA GLN A 276 13.30 -8.85 23.33
C GLN A 276 13.44 -7.90 22.09
N PRO A 277 12.94 -6.64 22.20
CA PRO A 277 13.16 -5.61 21.19
C PRO A 277 14.59 -5.05 21.27
N ARG A 278 15.27 -4.89 20.14
CA ARG A 278 16.52 -4.14 20.03
C ARG A 278 16.30 -2.85 19.23
N PRO A 279 16.75 -1.69 19.72
CA PRO A 279 16.76 -0.47 18.91
C PRO A 279 17.95 -0.47 17.93
N SER A 280 17.66 0.03 16.73
CA SER A 280 18.55 0.50 15.65
C SER A 280 19.49 -0.49 14.95
N MET A 281 19.25 -0.70 13.65
CA MET A 281 20.28 -1.12 12.69
C MET A 281 20.18 -0.32 11.36
N PRO A 282 21.31 0.14 10.80
CA PRO A 282 21.36 0.82 9.50
C PRO A 282 21.16 -0.14 8.32
N PRO A 283 20.91 0.36 7.08
CA PRO A 283 20.43 -0.44 5.96
C PRO A 283 21.42 -1.51 5.51
N ILE A 284 20.96 -2.77 5.48
CA ILE A 284 21.71 -3.91 4.95
C ILE A 284 21.43 -4.03 3.45
N SER A 285 22.50 -3.93 2.66
CA SER A 285 22.53 -4.36 1.26
C SER A 285 22.31 -5.88 1.16
N SER A 286 21.42 -6.30 0.27
CA SER A 286 21.22 -7.67 -0.22
C SER A 286 22.16 -8.75 0.36
N LYS A 287 21.68 -9.54 1.34
CA LYS A 287 22.04 -10.98 1.46
C LYS A 287 21.13 -11.73 2.46
N SER A 288 20.35 -12.64 1.87
CA SER A 288 20.07 -14.02 2.32
C SER A 288 19.33 -14.25 3.65
N GLY A 289 18.02 -14.47 3.52
CA GLY A 289 17.19 -15.31 4.38
C GLY A 289 15.88 -15.63 3.64
N VAL A 290 15.90 -16.65 2.78
CA VAL A 290 14.80 -17.30 2.03
C VAL A 290 13.53 -16.45 1.78
N ALA A 291 13.62 -15.47 0.89
CA ALA A 291 12.51 -14.91 0.08
C ALA A 291 13.11 -14.54 -1.29
N GLN A 292 12.55 -15.03 -2.40
CA GLN A 292 13.16 -14.89 -3.72
C GLN A 292 12.66 -13.61 -4.41
N GLY A 293 13.19 -12.46 -4.01
CA GLY A 293 12.99 -11.23 -4.80
C GLY A 293 13.69 -11.35 -6.17
N LYS A 294 12.93 -11.47 -7.25
CA LYS A 294 13.45 -11.38 -8.63
C LYS A 294 13.24 -9.96 -9.16
N ILE A 295 14.32 -9.21 -9.27
CA ILE A 295 14.34 -7.91 -9.96
C ILE A 295 15.00 -8.13 -11.32
N SER A 296 14.25 -7.94 -12.40
CA SER A 296 14.78 -8.00 -13.77
C SER A 296 14.60 -6.65 -14.45
N ALA A 297 15.71 -5.91 -14.64
CA ALA A 297 15.75 -4.70 -15.43
C ALA A 297 16.47 -4.98 -16.77
N GLY A 298 15.87 -4.58 -17.89
CA GLY A 298 16.51 -4.65 -19.21
C GLY A 298 17.74 -3.75 -19.29
N SER A 299 18.87 -4.24 -19.81
CA SER A 299 20.10 -3.45 -19.98
C SER A 299 19.92 -2.29 -20.96
N PRO A 300 20.50 -1.10 -20.67
CA PRO A 300 21.68 -0.69 -21.45
C PRO A 300 22.76 0.10 -20.67
N LEU A 301 24.03 -0.23 -20.96
CA LEU A 301 25.25 0.59 -20.83
C LEU A 301 25.47 1.38 -19.54
N ALA A 302 25.98 0.70 -18.50
CA ALA A 302 26.60 1.36 -17.36
C ALA A 302 27.94 2.04 -17.77
N ARG A 303 27.94 3.36 -17.95
CA ARG A 303 29.17 4.16 -17.86
C ARG A 303 29.56 4.25 -16.39
N MET A 304 30.60 3.50 -16.03
CA MET A 304 31.23 3.51 -14.72
C MET A 304 31.93 4.86 -14.51
N ALA A 305 31.52 5.63 -13.49
CA ALA A 305 32.25 6.81 -13.05
C ALA A 305 33.61 6.39 -12.41
N PRO A 306 34.70 7.16 -12.58
CA PRO A 306 36.02 6.77 -12.11
C PRO A 306 36.11 6.81 -10.57
N ARG A 307 36.86 5.84 -10.02
CA ARG A 307 37.08 5.63 -8.58
C ARG A 307 37.74 6.85 -7.91
N PRO A 308 37.40 7.18 -6.64
CA PRO A 308 38.12 8.18 -5.88
C PRO A 308 39.56 7.73 -5.60
N ARG A 309 40.52 8.66 -5.70
CA ARG A 309 41.92 8.43 -5.35
C ARG A 309 42.07 8.25 -3.83
N GLU A 310 42.75 7.19 -3.42
CA GLU A 310 43.16 6.94 -2.03
C GLU A 310 44.08 8.07 -1.54
N ASN A 311 43.70 8.68 -0.41
CA ASN A 311 44.50 9.68 0.28
C ASN A 311 45.60 8.97 1.09
N ARG A 312 46.86 9.16 0.68
CA ARG A 312 48.04 8.63 1.37
C ARG A 312 48.19 9.25 2.76
N ALA A 313 48.46 8.39 3.74
CA ALA A 313 48.86 8.75 5.09
C ALA A 313 50.11 9.65 5.10
N ILE A 314 50.08 10.70 5.93
CA ILE A 314 51.23 11.54 6.25
C ILE A 314 51.63 11.26 7.71
N SER A 315 52.85 10.75 7.88
CA SER A 315 53.68 10.85 9.09
C SER A 315 55.12 10.57 8.61
N PRO A 316 56.13 11.36 9.01
CA PRO A 316 56.66 11.23 10.37
C PRO A 316 57.20 12.52 11.02
N LEU A 317 57.25 12.53 12.36
CA LEU A 317 58.19 13.35 13.14
C LEU A 317 59.31 12.42 13.66
N PRO A 318 60.60 12.78 13.51
CA PRO A 318 61.70 12.04 14.13
C PRO A 318 62.02 12.56 15.55
N ARG A 319 62.40 11.65 16.46
CA ARG A 319 62.95 11.95 17.80
C ARG A 319 64.48 11.88 17.78
N GLY A 320 65.16 12.78 18.50
CA GLY A 320 66.46 12.47 19.13
C GLY A 320 67.48 13.62 19.32
N ILE A 321 67.43 14.29 20.48
CA ILE A 321 68.52 14.68 21.42
C ILE A 321 69.87 15.17 20.85
N TRP A 322 70.21 16.44 21.17
CA TRP A 322 71.26 16.83 22.14
C TRP A 322 70.71 17.94 23.03
#